data_AF-A0A6N7Y2P7-F1
#
_entry.id   AF-A0A6N7Y2P7-F1
#
_cell.length_a   1.000
_cell.length_b   1.000
_cell.length_c   1.000
_cell.angle_alpha   90.00
_cell.angle_beta   90.00
_cell.angle_gamma   90.00
#
_symmetry.space_group_name_H-M   'P 1'
#
loop_
_entity.id
_entity.type
_entity.pdbx_description
1 polymer ?
#
loop_
_entity_poly.entity_id
_entity_poly.type
_entity_poly.pdbx_seq_one_letter_code
_entity_poly.pdbx_strand_id
1 'polypeptide(L)' 'MIQREIESRGIRTASIVHLPKVAEKVKPPRMMHIPFPLGRTFGRAFDTQLQTRIIKDLLDFAIYGEPEELVRLDYKLK' A
#
# COMPACT_ATOMS: atom_id res chain seq x y z
N MET A 1 5.23 -15.16 4.17
CA MET A 1 5.22 -13.72 4.52
C MET A 1 4.25 -13.53 5.68
N ILE A 2 4.60 -12.71 6.66
CA ILE A 2 3.79 -12.55 7.89
C ILE A 2 2.34 -12.14 7.63
N GLN A 3 2.09 -11.32 6.60
CA GLN A 3 0.73 -10.91 6.23
C GLN A 3 -0.21 -12.07 5.91
N ARG A 4 0.27 -13.14 5.25
CA ARG A 4 -0.58 -14.29 4.91
C ARG A 4 -1.05 -15.06 6.15
N GLU A 5 -0.20 -15.12 7.17
CA GLU A 5 -0.56 -15.71 8.47
C GLU A 5 -1.52 -14.80 9.26
N ILE A 6 -1.48 -13.49 9.03
CA ILE A 6 -2.44 -12.56 9.62
C ILE A 6 -3.81 -12.71 8.92
N GLU A 7 -3.85 -12.82 7.58
CA GLU A 7 -5.09 -13.06 6.81
C GLU A 7 -5.74 -14.40 7.15
N SER A 8 -4.96 -15.46 7.37
CA SER A 8 -5.50 -16.79 7.73
C SER A 8 -6.29 -16.78 9.04
N ARG A 9 -6.07 -15.76 9.88
CA ARG A 9 -6.78 -15.50 11.14
C ARG A 9 -7.96 -14.52 10.98
N GLY A 10 -8.34 -14.19 9.74
CA GLY A 10 -9.45 -13.29 9.45
C GLY A 10 -9.12 -11.80 9.54
N ILE A 11 -7.84 -11.43 9.69
CA ILE A 11 -7.42 -10.03 9.76
C ILE A 11 -6.93 -9.59 8.38
N ARG A 12 -7.67 -8.67 7.75
CA ARG A 12 -7.30 -8.12 6.45
C ARG A 12 -6.10 -7.17 6.56
N THR A 13 -5.21 -7.25 5.58
CA THR A 13 -3.94 -6.52 5.50
C THR A 13 -3.76 -5.91 4.12
N ALA A 14 -3.09 -4.77 4.07
CA ALA A 14 -2.61 -4.17 2.83
C ALA A 14 -1.22 -3.56 3.08
N SER A 15 -0.43 -3.41 2.02
CA SER A 15 0.90 -2.82 2.12
C SER A 15 1.14 -1.79 1.05
N ILE A 16 1.79 -0.70 1.44
CA ILE A 16 2.38 0.23 0.49
C ILE A 16 3.66 -0.40 -0.06
N VAL A 17 3.80 -0.43 -1.39
CA VAL A 17 4.98 -0.98 -2.06
C VAL A 17 5.67 0.10 -2.89
N HIS A 18 7.01 0.13 -2.80
CA HIS A 18 7.86 1.06 -3.57
C HIS A 18 8.56 0.39 -4.75
N LEU A 19 8.62 -0.94 -4.75
CA LEU A 19 9.32 -1.74 -5.74
C LEU A 19 8.30 -2.69 -6.39
N PRO A 20 7.53 -2.24 -7.40
CA PRO A 20 6.42 -3.01 -7.95
C PRO A 20 6.89 -4.36 -8.53
N LYS A 21 8.06 -4.40 -9.18
CA LYS A 21 8.66 -5.65 -9.70
C LYS A 21 8.99 -6.67 -8.60
N VAL A 22 9.29 -6.22 -7.39
CA VAL A 22 9.53 -7.11 -6.24
C VAL A 22 8.19 -7.55 -5.65
N ALA A 23 7.24 -6.62 -5.52
CA ALA A 23 5.89 -6.93 -5.04
C ALA A 23 5.19 -7.97 -5.94
N GLU A 24 5.30 -7.86 -7.26
CA GLU A 24 4.76 -8.82 -8.24
C GLU A 24 5.34 -10.23 -8.07
N LYS A 25 6.59 -10.36 -7.60
CA LYS A 25 7.23 -11.65 -7.31
C LYS A 25 6.83 -12.22 -5.95
N VAL A 26 6.81 -11.35 -4.94
CA VAL A 26 6.58 -11.72 -3.53
C VAL A 26 5.09 -11.90 -3.23
N LYS A 27 4.21 -11.26 -4.02
CA LYS A 27 2.75 -11.31 -3.96
C LYS A 27 2.19 -11.18 -2.54
N PRO A 28 2.41 -10.05 -1.84
CA PRO A 28 1.63 -9.73 -0.64
C PRO A 28 0.13 -9.78 -0.89
N PRO A 29 -0.70 -10.04 0.13
CA PRO A 29 -2.15 -10.13 -0.03
C PRO A 29 -2.79 -8.93 -0.74
N ARG A 30 -2.36 -7.70 -0.49
CA ARG A 30 -2.88 -6.49 -1.15
C ARG A 30 -1.73 -5.50 -1.30
N MET A 31 -1.40 -5.13 -2.54
CA MET A 31 -0.25 -4.30 -2.87
C MET A 31 -0.68 -2.94 -3.40
N MET A 32 -0.45 -1.88 -2.63
CA MET A 32 -0.73 -0.50 -3.05
C MET A 32 0.58 0.18 -3.44
N HIS A 33 0.83 0.30 -4.74
CA HIS A 33 2.02 0.98 -5.24
C HIS A 33 1.80 2.49 -5.29
N ILE A 34 2.76 3.23 -4.73
CA ILE A 34 2.84 4.68 -4.85
C ILE A 34 4.17 5.08 -5.52
N PRO A 35 4.19 6.10 -6.39
CA PRO A 35 5.37 6.47 -7.19
C PRO A 35 6.38 7.31 -6.41
N PHE A 36 6.46 7.09 -5.09
CA PHE A 36 7.38 7.81 -4.21
C PHE A 36 8.61 6.96 -3.92
N PRO A 37 9.80 7.56 -3.79
CA PRO A 37 11.00 6.81 -3.47
C PRO A 37 10.89 6.20 -2.08
N LEU A 38 11.54 5.05 -1.90
CA LEU A 38 11.66 4.41 -0.59
C LEU A 38 12.26 5.40 0.43
N GLY A 39 11.65 5.49 1.61
CA GLY A 39 12.01 6.48 2.63
C GLY A 39 11.22 7.79 2.54
N ARG A 40 10.39 7.99 1.50
CA ARG A 40 9.42 9.10 1.40
C ARG A 40 8.00 8.60 1.17
N THR A 41 7.62 7.53 1.86
CA THR A 41 6.33 6.83 1.68
C THR A 41 5.12 7.76 1.76
N PHE A 42 5.16 8.76 2.62
CA PHE A 42 4.04 9.68 2.78
C PHE A 42 4.32 11.09 2.23
N GLY A 43 5.30 11.22 1.33
CA GLY A 43 5.65 12.49 0.70
C GLY A 43 6.38 13.46 1.63
N ARG A 44 6.11 14.75 1.49
CA ARG A 44 6.74 15.82 2.27
C ARG A 44 6.26 15.79 3.72
N ALA A 45 7.17 16.12 4.65
CA ALA A 45 6.81 16.31 6.05
C ALA A 45 5.72 17.39 6.20
N PHE A 46 4.79 17.15 7.12
CA PHE A 46 3.65 18.04 7.43
C PHE A 46 2.65 18.31 6.29
N ASP A 47 2.73 17.62 5.14
CA ASP A 47 1.62 17.60 4.17
C ASP A 47 0.51 16.65 4.65
N THR A 48 -0.16 17.04 5.74
CA THR A 48 -1.16 16.21 6.42
C THR A 48 -2.33 15.85 5.51
N GLN A 49 -2.63 16.68 4.50
CA GLN A 49 -3.67 16.40 3.51
C GLN A 49 -3.29 15.21 2.63
N LEU A 50 -2.10 15.22 2.04
CA LEU A 50 -1.60 14.10 1.24
C LEU A 50 -1.47 12.83 2.09
N GLN A 51 -0.87 12.95 3.28
CA GLN A 51 -0.63 11.84 4.19
C GLN A 51 -1.96 11.16 4.59
N THR A 52 -2.96 11.97 4.94
CA THR A 52 -4.31 11.48 5.29
C THR A 52 -4.95 10.76 4.10
N ARG A 53 -4.83 11.31 2.90
CA ARG A 53 -5.36 10.69 1.68
C ARG A 53 -4.72 9.32 1.43
N ILE A 54 -3.39 9.20 1.54
CA ILE A 54 -2.68 7.92 1.37
C ILE A 54 -3.15 6.88 2.38
N ILE A 55 -3.32 7.26 3.65
CA ILE A 55 -3.81 6.33 4.68
C ILE A 55 -5.24 5.89 4.41
N LYS A 56 -6.13 6.81 4.01
CA LYS A 56 -7.51 6.47 3.66
C LYS A 56 -7.57 5.51 2.48
N ASP A 57 -6.85 5.81 1.40
CA ASP A 57 -6.80 4.95 0.22
C ASP A 57 -6.23 3.55 0.57
N LEU A 58 -5.25 3.47 1.48
CA LEU A 58 -4.72 2.19 1.98
C LEU A 58 -5.75 1.40 2.80
N LEU A 59 -6.51 2.08 3.67
CA LEU A 59 -7.56 1.46 4.49
C LEU A 59 -8.73 0.98 3.63
N ASP A 60 -9.18 1.81 2.70
CA ASP A 60 -10.21 1.44 1.72
C ASP A 60 -9.77 0.22 0.92
N PHE A 61 -8.52 0.21 0.46
CA PHE A 61 -7.97 -0.95 -0.24
C PHE A 61 -7.85 -2.19 0.66
N ALA A 62 -7.50 -2.04 1.93
CA ALA A 62 -7.51 -3.17 2.88
C ALA A 62 -8.92 -3.76 3.03
N ILE A 63 -9.97 -2.93 3.07
CA ILE A 63 -11.36 -3.36 3.26
C ILE A 63 -11.94 -3.96 1.98
N TYR A 64 -11.78 -3.28 0.84
CA TYR A 64 -12.51 -3.58 -0.39
C TYR A 64 -11.66 -4.27 -1.48
N GLY A 65 -10.33 -4.25 -1.36
CA GLY A 65 -9.44 -4.83 -2.36
C GLY A 65 -9.39 -6.36 -2.35
N GLU A 66 -9.06 -6.94 -3.49
CA GLU A 66 -8.98 -8.38 -3.69
C GLU A 66 -7.60 -8.96 -3.29
N PRO A 67 -7.53 -10.23 -2.88
CA PRO A 67 -6.25 -10.90 -2.65
C PRO A 67 -5.36 -10.93 -3.90
N GLU A 68 -4.06 -10.72 -3.68
CA GLU A 68 -3.00 -10.61 -4.70
C GLU A 68 -3.19 -9.47 -5.70
N GLU A 69 -4.09 -8.51 -5.40
CA GLU A 69 -4.30 -7.33 -6.22
C GLU A 69 -3.15 -6.31 -6.06
N LEU A 70 -2.72 -5.75 -7.19
CA LEU A 70 -1.77 -4.63 -7.25
C LEU A 70 -2.46 -3.40 -7.83
N VAL A 71 -2.72 -2.42 -6.98
CA VAL A 71 -3.22 -1.10 -7.40
C VAL A 71 -2.06 -0.12 -7.51
N ARG A 72 -2.09 0.74 -8.53
CA ARG A 72 -1.06 1.77 -8.77
C ARG A 72 -1.72 3.14 -8.67
N LEU A 73 -1.34 3.92 -7.66
CA LEU A 73 -1.88 5.25 -7.44
C LEU A 73 -0.98 6.30 -8.09
N ASP A 74 -1.57 7.33 -8.70
CA ASP A 74 -0.83 8.40 -9.38
C ASP A 74 -0.72 9.65 -8.47
N TYR A 75 -0.09 9.48 -7.30
CA TYR A 75 0.20 10.62 -6.44
C TYR A 75 1.37 11.43 -6.96
N LYS A 76 1.30 12.74 -6.78
CA LYS A 76 2.38 13.67 -7.12
C LYS A 76 3.14 14.09 -5.88
N LEU A 77 4.47 14.01 -5.93
CA LEU A 77 5.32 14.61 -4.91
C LEU A 77 5.23 16.13 -5.08
N LYS A 78 4.71 16.84 -4.08
CA LYS A 78 4.74 18.31 -4.03
C LYS A 78 6.01 18.81 -3.35
#